data_AF-A0AAE3Z921-F1
#
_entry.id   AF-A0AAE3Z921-F1
#
_cell.length_a   1.000
_cell.length_b   1.000
_cell.length_c   1.000
_cell.angle_alpha   90.00
_cell.angle_beta   90.00
_cell.angle_gamma   90.00
#
_symmetry.space_group_name_H-M   'P 1'
#
loop_
_entity.id
_entity.type
_entity.pdbx_description
1 polymer ?
#
loop_
_entity_poly.entity_id
_entity_poly.type
_entity_poly.pdbx_seq_one_letter_code
_entity_poly.pdbx_strand_id
1 'polypeptide(L)'
;MTSFDTTATVDRVRTVAASCVLTVAVIHAALVQPHLRELFYLGVLFAIGTAGLLVAFAGLLQSRTSVLSWWLAGLVLLGMFGGYLASRTTGLPMGHTEEWNAFGIASVVVEFVYFLAFGAMMWLRPAHGPLP
;
A
#
# COMPACT_ATOMS: atom_id res chain seq x y z
N MET A 1 -21.43 -1.12 -26.88
CA MET A 1 -20.19 -1.91 -26.71
C MET A 1 -19.34 -1.25 -25.62
N THR A 2 -19.85 -1.14 -24.38
CA THR A 2 -19.35 -0.14 -23.40
C THR A 2 -19.45 -0.52 -21.92
N SER A 3 -20.24 -1.52 -21.51
CA SER A 3 -20.35 -1.91 -20.08
C SER A 3 -19.41 -3.05 -19.67
N PHE A 4 -19.23 -4.05 -20.54
CA PHE A 4 -18.39 -5.22 -20.27
C PHE A 4 -16.90 -4.85 -20.12
N ASP A 5 -16.42 -3.90 -20.91
CA ASP A 5 -15.03 -3.43 -20.87
C ASP A 5 -14.70 -2.68 -19.56
N THR A 6 -15.67 -1.94 -19.02
CA THR A 6 -15.50 -1.18 -17.79
C THR A 6 -15.39 -2.09 -16.57
N THR A 7 -16.24 -3.12 -16.46
CA THR A 7 -16.15 -4.09 -15.36
C THR A 7 -14.84 -4.85 -15.39
N ALA A 8 -14.44 -5.36 -16.56
CA ALA A 8 -13.16 -6.05 -16.73
C ALA A 8 -11.97 -5.13 -16.39
N THR A 9 -12.05 -3.85 -16.73
CA THR A 9 -11.01 -2.86 -16.38
C THR A 9 -10.94 -2.61 -14.88
N VAL A 10 -12.07 -2.41 -14.20
CA VAL A 10 -12.14 -2.24 -12.74
C VAL A 10 -11.56 -3.46 -12.03
N ASP A 11 -11.90 -4.67 -12.48
CA ASP A 11 -11.36 -5.91 -11.90
C ASP A 11 -9.85 -6.00 -12.08
N ARG A 12 -9.32 -5.67 -13.26
CA ARG A 12 -7.85 -5.64 -13.49
C ARG A 12 -7.15 -4.62 -12.60
N VAL A 13 -7.69 -3.40 -12.50
CA VAL A 13 -7.14 -2.34 -11.64
C VAL A 13 -7.13 -2.79 -10.17
N ARG A 14 -8.21 -3.43 -9.73
CA ARG A 14 -8.32 -4.00 -8.38
C ARG A 14 -7.31 -5.12 -8.15
N THR A 15 -7.14 -6.04 -9.11
CA THR A 15 -6.13 -7.11 -9.01
C THR A 15 -4.73 -6.54 -8.91
N VAL A 16 -4.38 -5.55 -9.73
CA VAL A 16 -3.08 -4.86 -9.66
C VAL A 16 -2.88 -4.23 -8.27
N ALA A 17 -3.87 -3.49 -7.77
CA ALA A 17 -3.79 -2.88 -6.45
C ALA A 17 -3.61 -3.92 -5.33
N ALA A 18 -4.38 -5.01 -5.36
CA ALA A 18 -4.28 -6.09 -4.40
C ALA A 18 -2.91 -6.77 -4.44
N SER A 19 -2.34 -7.02 -5.62
CA SER A 19 -0.99 -7.56 -5.79
C SER A 19 0.08 -6.62 -5.23
N CYS A 20 -0.05 -5.30 -5.45
CA CYS A 20 0.85 -4.32 -4.89
C CYS A 20 0.80 -4.32 -3.35
N VAL A 21 -0.40 -4.24 -2.77
CA VAL A 21 -0.61 -4.25 -1.31
C VAL A 21 -0.01 -5.51 -0.69
N LEU A 22 -0.26 -6.69 -1.28
CA LEU A 22 0.28 -7.95 -0.79
C LEU A 22 1.82 -7.97 -0.87
N THR A 23 2.39 -7.52 -1.99
CA THR A 23 3.85 -7.48 -2.17
C THR A 23 4.51 -6.59 -1.12
N VAL A 24 3.99 -5.39 -0.88
CA VAL A 24 4.51 -4.48 0.14
C VAL A 24 4.36 -5.06 1.54
N ALA A 25 3.22 -5.69 1.84
CA ALA A 25 2.98 -6.36 3.11
C ALA A 25 4.01 -7.48 3.37
N VAL A 26 4.33 -8.29 2.36
CA VAL A 26 5.35 -9.35 2.48
C VAL A 26 6.74 -8.77 2.73
N ILE A 27 7.13 -7.73 1.99
CA ILE A 27 8.41 -7.04 2.18
C ILE A 27 8.51 -6.49 3.61
N HIS A 28 7.47 -5.78 4.08
CA HIS A 28 7.47 -5.18 5.41
C HIS A 28 7.41 -6.22 6.53
N ALA A 29 6.64 -7.29 6.36
CA ALA A 29 6.60 -8.40 7.31
C ALA A 29 7.99 -9.00 7.55
N ALA A 30 8.76 -9.21 6.49
CA ALA A 30 10.13 -9.74 6.57
C ALA A 30 11.08 -8.78 7.32
N LEU A 31 10.79 -7.48 7.28
CA LEU A 31 11.58 -6.43 7.94
C LEU A 31 11.18 -6.19 9.40
N VAL A 32 10.05 -6.72 9.89
CA VAL A 32 9.61 -6.51 11.28
C VAL A 32 10.66 -6.96 12.30
N GLN A 33 11.14 -8.21 12.19
CA GLN A 33 12.10 -8.77 13.16
C GLN A 33 13.45 -8.04 13.18
N PRO A 34 14.08 -7.74 12.02
CA PRO A 34 15.25 -6.88 11.97
C PRO A 34 15.04 -5.55 12.70
N HIS A 35 13.96 -4.83 12.38
CA HIS A 35 13.70 -3.51 12.97
C HIS A 35 13.36 -3.58 14.46
N LEU A 36 12.70 -4.64 14.95
CA LEU A 36 12.46 -4.83 16.38
C LEU A 36 13.77 -4.96 17.18
N ARG A 37 14.82 -5.54 16.58
CA ARG A 37 16.14 -5.70 17.21
C ARG A 37 16.97 -4.41 17.15
N GLU A 38 16.76 -3.61 16.11
CA GLU A 38 17.44 -2.33 15.92
C GLU A 38 16.80 -1.23 16.77
N LEU A 39 15.52 -0.94 16.52
CA LEU A 39 14.73 0.05 17.26
C LEU A 39 13.30 -0.44 17.42
N PHE A 40 12.92 -0.78 18.66
CA PHE A 40 11.61 -1.38 18.97
C PHE A 40 10.42 -0.67 18.31
N TYR A 41 10.41 0.66 18.31
CA TYR A 41 9.31 1.43 17.72
C TYR A 41 9.22 1.27 16.19
N LEU A 42 10.34 1.09 15.49
CA LEU A 42 10.35 0.80 14.05
C LEU A 42 9.72 -0.56 13.78
N GLY A 43 10.13 -1.58 14.53
CA GLY A 43 9.54 -2.91 14.41
C GLY A 43 8.03 -2.92 14.65
N VAL A 44 7.55 -2.15 15.65
CA VAL A 44 6.11 -1.99 15.92
C VAL A 44 5.40 -1.27 14.76
N LEU A 45 5.96 -0.19 14.23
CA LEU A 45 5.40 0.53 13.07
C LEU A 45 5.29 -0.39 11.84
N PHE A 46 6.34 -1.16 11.54
CA PHE A 46 6.33 -2.13 10.45
C PHE A 46 5.26 -3.22 10.66
N ALA A 47 5.09 -3.70 11.90
CA ALA A 47 4.08 -4.70 12.23
C ALA A 47 2.65 -4.16 12.08
N ILE A 48 2.37 -2.97 12.61
CA ILE A 48 1.06 -2.30 12.49
C ILE A 48 0.76 -2.01 11.02
N GLY A 49 1.74 -1.48 10.28
CA GLY A 49 1.61 -1.22 8.85
C GLY A 49 1.32 -2.48 8.06
N THR A 50 2.06 -3.56 8.32
CA THR A 50 1.82 -4.88 7.70
C THR A 50 0.39 -5.38 7.99
N ALA A 51 -0.05 -5.32 9.24
CA ALA A 51 -1.41 -5.73 9.61
C ALA A 51 -2.48 -4.88 8.90
N GLY A 52 -2.28 -3.56 8.82
CA GLY A 52 -3.16 -2.64 8.09
C GLY A 52 -3.25 -2.97 6.60
N LEU A 53 -2.12 -3.30 5.96
CA LEU A 53 -2.10 -3.74 4.55
C LEU A 53 -2.82 -5.08 4.36
N LEU A 54 -2.66 -6.04 5.26
CA LEU A 54 -3.37 -7.32 5.18
C LEU A 54 -4.89 -7.16 5.32
N VAL A 55 -5.34 -6.28 6.22
CA VAL A 55 -6.77 -5.93 6.34
C VAL A 55 -7.28 -5.25 5.07
N ALA A 56 -6.52 -4.30 4.53
CA ALA A 56 -6.88 -3.63 3.27
C ALA A 56 -6.92 -4.62 2.10
N PHE A 57 -5.94 -5.52 1.99
CA PHE A 57 -5.88 -6.58 1.01
C PHE A 57 -7.11 -7.49 1.07
N ALA A 58 -7.47 -7.97 2.27
CA ALA A 58 -8.67 -8.78 2.46
C ALA A 58 -9.94 -8.04 2.00
N GLY A 59 -10.03 -6.73 2.24
CA GLY A 59 -11.12 -5.88 1.74
C GLY A 59 -11.13 -5.72 0.22
N LEU A 60 -9.95 -5.61 -0.42
CA LEU A 60 -9.80 -5.54 -1.88
C LEU A 60 -10.21 -6.83 -2.58
N LEU A 61 -10.12 -7.99 -1.92
CA LEU A 61 -10.54 -9.27 -2.50
C LEU A 61 -12.05 -9.52 -2.48
N GLN A 62 -12.82 -8.72 -1.74
CA GLN A 62 -14.27 -8.89 -1.67
C GLN A 62 -14.95 -8.49 -2.97
N SER A 63 -16.01 -9.22 -3.35
CA SER A 63 -16.83 -8.94 -4.53
C SER A 63 -17.38 -7.51 -4.52
N ARG A 64 -17.80 -7.02 -3.35
CA ARG A 64 -18.17 -5.61 -3.11
C ARG A 64 -17.05 -4.86 -2.39
N THR A 65 -16.04 -4.48 -3.14
CA THR A 65 -14.89 -3.77 -2.58
C THR A 65 -15.27 -2.39 -2.05
N SER A 66 -15.07 -2.17 -0.75
CA SER A 66 -15.35 -0.88 -0.11
C SER A 66 -14.33 0.20 -0.52
N VAL A 67 -14.81 1.44 -0.67
CA VAL A 67 -13.96 2.64 -0.78
C VAL A 67 -12.94 2.71 0.36
N LEU A 68 -13.33 2.25 1.55
CA LEU A 68 -12.49 2.28 2.74
C LEU A 68 -11.26 1.40 2.62
N SER A 69 -11.33 0.25 1.93
CA SER A 69 -10.18 -0.63 1.74
C SER A 69 -9.08 0.02 0.91
N TRP A 70 -9.48 0.78 -0.12
CA TRP A 70 -8.56 1.58 -0.93
C TRP A 70 -7.91 2.70 -0.10
N TRP A 71 -8.69 3.42 0.70
CA TRP A 71 -8.14 4.48 1.55
C TRP A 71 -7.23 3.94 2.65
N LEU A 72 -7.61 2.84 3.27
CA LEU A 72 -6.80 2.19 4.30
C LEU A 72 -5.42 1.80 3.75
N ALA A 73 -5.38 1.08 2.62
CA ALA A 73 -4.10 0.76 1.97
C ALA A 73 -3.34 2.03 1.57
N GLY A 74 -4.01 3.02 0.99
CA GLY A 74 -3.37 4.27 0.57
C GLY A 74 -2.73 5.05 1.73
N LEU A 75 -3.42 5.17 2.87
CA LEU A 75 -2.91 5.84 4.06
C LEU A 75 -1.73 5.10 4.69
N VAL A 76 -1.81 3.76 4.76
CA VAL A 76 -0.71 2.94 5.29
C VAL A 76 0.52 3.03 4.39
N LEU A 77 0.36 2.87 3.07
CA LEU A 77 1.45 2.97 2.10
C LEU A 77 2.06 4.37 2.08
N LEU A 78 1.24 5.42 2.19
CA LEU A 78 1.75 6.79 2.27
C LEU A 78 2.59 7.01 3.54
N GLY A 79 2.17 6.44 4.67
CA GLY A 79 2.95 6.45 5.91
C GLY A 79 4.29 5.72 5.78
N MET A 80 4.29 4.55 5.15
CA MET A 80 5.51 3.76 4.88
C MET A 80 6.46 4.51 3.95
N PHE A 81 5.95 5.04 2.83
CA PHE A 81 6.71 5.86 1.89
C PHE A 81 7.32 7.08 2.59
N GLY A 82 6.52 7.80 3.38
CA GLY A 82 6.96 8.96 4.14
C GLY A 82 8.04 8.61 5.16
N GLY A 83 7.86 7.51 5.90
CA GLY A 83 8.87 7.00 6.84
C GLY A 83 10.16 6.59 6.15
N TYR A 84 10.06 5.90 5.00
CA TYR A 84 11.21 5.53 4.17
C TYR A 84 11.99 6.76 3.72
N LEU A 85 11.31 7.77 3.18
CA LEU A 85 11.97 8.99 2.72
C LEU A 85 12.56 9.79 3.89
N ALA A 86 11.83 9.95 4.99
CA ALA A 86 12.29 10.65 6.18
C ALA A 86 13.56 10.01 6.74
N SER A 87 13.62 8.68 6.86
CA SER A 87 14.81 7.95 7.32
C SER A 87 16.06 8.15 6.46
N ARG A 88 15.91 8.59 5.21
CA ARG A 88 17.00 8.79 4.24
C ARG A 88 17.35 10.25 3.98
N THR A 89 16.58 11.19 4.54
CA THR A 89 16.73 12.62 4.25
C THR A 89 16.87 13.44 5.52
N THR A 90 15.85 13.42 6.38
CA THR A 90 15.79 14.23 7.60
C THR A 90 16.15 13.43 8.86
N GLY A 91 16.20 12.11 8.75
CA GLY A 91 16.26 11.18 9.88
C GLY A 91 14.89 10.92 10.50
N LEU A 92 14.78 9.79 11.18
CA LEU A 92 13.64 9.40 12.02
C LEU A 92 13.82 9.92 13.45
N PRO A 93 12.79 9.84 14.32
CA PRO A 93 12.94 10.12 15.73
C PRO A 93 14.17 9.41 16.32
N MET A 94 14.86 10.08 17.23
CA MET A 94 16.18 9.70 17.77
C MET A 94 17.36 9.85 16.80
N GLY A 95 17.17 10.53 15.66
CA GLY A 95 18.23 10.81 14.70
C GLY A 95 18.65 9.59 13.86
N HIS A 96 17.80 8.55 13.82
CA HIS A 96 18.08 7.33 13.07
C HIS A 96 18.03 7.58 11.56
N THR A 97 19.05 7.11 10.84
CA THR A 97 19.12 7.21 9.38
C THR A 97 19.42 5.85 8.78
N GLU A 98 18.86 5.62 7.60
CA GLU A 98 18.96 4.35 6.88
C GLU A 98 19.61 4.58 5.53
N GLU A 99 20.42 3.62 5.09
CA GLU A 99 20.98 3.63 3.75
C GLU A 99 19.94 3.24 2.69
N TRP A 100 20.18 3.67 1.46
CA TRP A 100 19.40 3.21 0.31
C TRP A 100 19.68 1.72 0.06
N ASN A 101 18.61 0.94 -0.13
CA ASN A 101 18.73 -0.49 -0.38
C ASN A 101 17.71 -0.96 -1.42
N ALA A 102 18.00 -2.10 -2.05
CA ALA A 102 17.21 -2.64 -3.15
C ALA A 102 15.76 -2.96 -2.74
N PHE A 103 15.54 -3.47 -1.53
CA PHE A 103 14.21 -3.81 -1.03
C PHE A 103 13.32 -2.58 -0.83
N GLY A 104 13.91 -1.50 -0.31
CA GLY A 104 13.23 -0.22 -0.13
C GLY A 104 12.85 0.42 -1.46
N ILE A 105 13.79 0.45 -2.42
CA ILE A 105 13.52 0.97 -3.77
C ILE A 105 12.43 0.14 -4.45
N ALA A 106 12.50 -1.20 -4.35
CA ALA A 106 11.47 -2.08 -4.89
C ALA A 106 10.10 -1.81 -4.25
N SER A 107 10.03 -1.61 -2.93
CA SER A 107 8.79 -1.25 -2.24
C SER A 107 8.20 0.05 -2.76
N VAL A 108 9.01 1.10 -2.89
CA VAL A 108 8.58 2.41 -3.41
C VAL A 108 8.01 2.31 -4.83
N VAL A 109 8.63 1.52 -5.69
CA VAL A 109 8.10 1.29 -7.05
C VAL A 109 6.72 0.62 -6.99
N VAL A 110 6.56 -0.39 -6.14
CA VAL A 110 5.27 -1.09 -5.98
C VAL A 110 4.21 -0.17 -5.35
N GLU A 111 4.59 0.66 -4.38
CA GLU A 111 3.73 1.70 -3.80
C GLU A 111 3.27 2.70 -4.86
N PHE A 112 4.16 3.14 -5.75
CA PHE A 112 3.81 4.04 -6.83
C PHE A 112 2.79 3.41 -7.80
N VAL A 113 2.98 2.14 -8.17
CA VAL A 113 2.00 1.40 -8.98
C VAL A 113 0.65 1.30 -8.27
N TYR A 114 0.63 1.10 -6.96
CA TYR A 114 -0.61 1.14 -6.18
C TYR A 114 -1.31 2.50 -6.29
N PHE A 115 -0.58 3.62 -6.14
CA PHE A 115 -1.19 4.95 -6.24
C PHE A 115 -1.73 5.26 -7.63
N LEU A 116 -1.10 4.76 -8.69
CA LEU A 116 -1.66 4.82 -10.05
C LEU A 116 -2.96 4.03 -10.16
N ALA A 117 -3.01 2.81 -9.62
CA ALA A 117 -4.23 2.00 -9.61
C ALA A 117 -5.34 2.65 -8.77
N PHE A 118 -4.99 3.24 -7.63
CA PHE A 118 -5.91 4.00 -6.78
C PHE A 118 -6.49 5.20 -7.54
N GLY A 119 -5.64 6.01 -8.18
CA GLY A 119 -6.07 7.16 -8.99
C GLY A 119 -6.97 6.75 -10.14
N ALA A 120 -6.61 5.68 -10.86
CA ALA A 120 -7.44 5.12 -11.92
C ALA A 120 -8.81 4.67 -11.40
N MET A 121 -8.87 3.95 -10.26
CA MET A 121 -10.13 3.55 -9.64
C MET A 121 -10.98 4.77 -9.24
N MET A 122 -10.37 5.81 -8.66
CA MET A 122 -11.10 7.03 -8.28
C MET A 122 -11.56 7.84 -9.49
N TRP A 123 -10.90 7.73 -10.65
CA TRP A 123 -11.35 8.33 -11.90
C TRP A 123 -12.50 7.56 -12.56
N LEU A 124 -12.49 6.22 -12.46
CA LEU A 124 -13.55 5.37 -12.99
C LEU A 124 -14.84 5.43 -12.17
N ARG A 125 -14.75 5.82 -10.88
CA ARG A 125 -15.90 6.00 -9.97
C ARG A 125 -16.89 7.11 -10.36
N PRO A 126 -16.49 8.36 -10.68
CA PRO A 126 -17.40 9.46 -10.96
C PRO A 126 -18.28 9.29 -12.22
N ALA A 127 -18.01 8.30 -13.08
CA ALA A 127 -18.83 8.05 -14.28
C ALA A 127 -20.14 7.30 -13.99
N HIS A 128 -20.30 6.69 -12.80
CA HIS A 128 -21.47 5.89 -12.45
C HIS A 128 -21.91 6.20 -11.02
N GLY A 129 -23.23 6.37 -10.80
CA GLY A 129 -23.83 6.52 -9.48
C GLY A 129 -23.50 5.35 -8.53
N PRO A 130 -24.00 5.37 -7.28
CA PRO A 130 -23.62 4.40 -6.25
C PRO A 130 -23.71 2.95 -6.78
N LEU A 131 -22.59 2.22 -6.70
CA LEU A 131 -22.49 0.84 -7.18
C LEU A 131 -23.51 -0.06 -6.43
N PRO A 132 -24.10 -1.08 -7.10
CA PRO A 132 -25.11 -1.97 -6.54
C PRO A 132 -24.61 -2.89 -5.40
#